data_AF-A0A4Y2GS96-F1
#
_entry.id   AF-A0A4Y2GS96-F1
#
_cell.length_a   1.000
_cell.length_b   1.000
_cell.length_c   1.000
_cell.angle_alpha   90.00
_cell.angle_beta   90.00
_cell.angle_gamma   90.00
#
_symmetry.space_group_name_H-M   'P 1'
#
loop_
_entity.id
_entity.type
_entity.pdbx_description
1 polymer ?
#
loop_
_entity_poly.entity_id
_entity_poly.type
_entity_poly.pdbx_seq_one_letter_code
_entity_poly.pdbx_strand_id
1 'polypeptide(L)'
;MDGPFVNWKFYELLQNDLKIQHNFQILCIGSCGLHILNNSFKHGEKVANWNINSILSSLYWLFKDAPVEREDLMKLTSSEKFPLKFCCHRWLENVPCVERAIEIWTDIFDKSLIPSKDGDEILLHFKEFLDKIVKCSFSDFKTLDHKEQRLDTFLYQYFSVDKEKYKKLCDIVKMILILSYGQATMERGFSLKKALEVENLKENHIAQRMIIEAIKEAGDVFDVPIIKEMRISVQCARQQYLDYLECQKREKMEDQLNNKRKLLVEEIDFLQAKRKCLEEDVKNTHQFSDALADEGEKEKRHFTLFLKSNAIRKEVTEKSFELKSIEHKSIYF
;
A
#
# COMPACT_ATOMS: atom_id res chain seq x y z
N MET A 1 7.41 3.92 -14.29
CA MET A 1 8.26 4.70 -15.20
C MET A 1 7.51 4.81 -16.51
N ASP A 2 6.61 5.79 -16.61
CA ASP A 2 6.25 6.30 -17.93
C ASP A 2 7.57 6.87 -18.48
N GLY A 3 8.05 6.39 -19.63
CA GLY A 3 9.24 6.94 -20.28
C GLY A 3 9.14 8.46 -20.40
N PRO A 4 10.26 9.19 -20.61
CA PRO A 4 10.26 10.64 -20.59
C PRO A 4 9.11 11.16 -21.45
N PHE A 5 8.25 11.98 -20.87
CA PHE A 5 7.10 12.56 -21.56
C PHE A 5 7.68 13.46 -22.65
N VAL A 6 7.88 12.91 -23.85
CA VAL A 6 8.49 13.64 -24.96
C VAL A 6 7.48 14.68 -25.38
N ASN A 7 7.74 15.93 -24.99
CA ASN A 7 6.96 17.06 -25.44
C ASN A 7 7.27 17.27 -26.93
N TRP A 8 6.48 16.62 -27.78
CA TRP A 8 6.59 16.74 -29.23
C TRP A 8 6.49 18.18 -29.70
N LYS A 9 5.75 19.03 -28.97
CA LYS A 9 5.66 20.45 -29.28
C LYS A 9 6.98 21.18 -29.05
N PHE A 10 7.68 20.85 -27.98
CA PHE A 10 9.03 21.36 -27.74
C PHE A 10 10.01 20.88 -28.82
N TYR A 11 9.95 19.61 -29.20
CA TYR A 11 10.78 19.07 -30.29
C TYR A 11 10.53 19.81 -31.62
N GLU A 12 9.26 20.06 -31.99
CA GLU A 12 8.89 20.85 -33.17
C GLU A 12 9.46 22.28 -33.12
N LEU A 13 9.28 22.97 -31.99
CA LEU A 13 9.77 24.33 -31.81
C LEU A 13 11.30 24.40 -31.90
N LEU A 14 11.99 23.47 -31.22
CA LEU A 14 13.45 23.36 -31.26
C LEU A 14 13.96 23.07 -32.67
N GLN A 15 13.31 22.19 -33.42
CA GLN A 15 13.67 21.91 -34.82
C GLN A 15 13.51 23.13 -35.72
N ASN A 16 12.45 23.91 -35.52
CA ASN A 16 12.22 25.14 -36.28
C ASN A 16 13.30 26.18 -35.96
N ASP A 17 13.64 26.38 -34.69
CA ASP A 17 14.66 27.33 -34.28
C ASP A 17 16.05 26.95 -34.81
N LEU A 18 16.44 25.69 -34.72
CA LEU A 18 17.74 25.21 -35.23
C LEU A 18 17.84 25.32 -36.75
N LYS A 19 16.74 25.09 -37.46
CA LYS A 19 16.68 25.29 -38.91
C LYS A 19 16.83 26.77 -39.28
N ILE A 20 16.21 27.67 -38.52
CA ILE A 20 16.27 29.12 -38.76
C ILE A 20 17.66 29.67 -38.41
N GLN A 21 18.24 29.29 -37.27
CA GLN A 21 19.47 29.88 -36.74
C GLN A 21 20.74 29.26 -37.34
N HIS A 22 20.71 27.96 -37.63
CA HIS A 22 21.93 27.21 -37.95
C HIS A 22 21.81 26.33 -39.20
N ASN A 23 20.66 26.33 -39.88
CA ASN A 23 20.41 25.59 -41.13
C ASN A 23 20.73 24.07 -41.05
N PHE A 24 20.54 23.46 -39.88
CA PHE A 24 20.61 22.01 -39.70
C PHE A 24 19.40 21.50 -38.91
N GLN A 25 19.16 20.20 -38.97
CA GLN A 25 18.06 19.53 -38.30
C GLN A 25 18.56 18.39 -37.42
N ILE A 26 17.92 18.20 -36.25
CA ILE A 26 18.22 17.07 -35.36
C ILE A 26 17.53 15.80 -35.88
N LEU A 27 18.24 14.67 -35.88
CA LEU A 27 17.65 13.36 -36.21
C LEU A 27 16.53 13.00 -35.22
N CYS A 28 15.31 12.80 -35.72
CA CYS A 28 14.21 12.29 -34.92
C CYS A 28 14.28 10.75 -34.85
N ILE A 29 14.53 10.21 -33.67
CA ILE A 29 14.52 8.74 -33.43
C ILE A 29 13.09 8.25 -33.11
N GLY A 30 12.11 9.16 -33.03
CA GLY A 30 10.72 8.84 -32.75
C GLY A 30 10.45 8.51 -31.27
N SER A 31 9.20 8.15 -30.94
CA SER A 31 8.89 7.51 -29.66
C SER A 31 9.14 6.00 -29.75
N CYS A 32 9.48 5.41 -28.63
CA CYS A 32 9.58 3.97 -28.50
C CYS A 32 8.19 3.32 -28.68
N GLY A 33 8.04 2.47 -29.71
CA GLY A 33 6.77 1.79 -30.02
C GLY A 33 6.22 0.96 -28.86
N LEU A 34 7.09 0.45 -27.98
CA LEU A 34 6.70 -0.26 -26.76
C LEU A 34 5.86 0.62 -25.82
N HIS A 35 6.19 1.90 -25.71
CA HIS A 35 5.42 2.85 -24.89
C HIS A 35 4.07 3.16 -25.51
N ILE A 36 3.99 3.26 -26.84
CA ILE A 36 2.71 3.46 -27.54
C ILE A 36 1.77 2.31 -27.21
N LEU A 37 2.22 1.07 -27.39
CA LEU A 37 1.42 -0.12 -27.11
C LEU A 37 1.03 -0.21 -25.64
N ASN A 38 1.97 -0.04 -24.70
CA ASN A 38 1.67 -0.06 -23.27
C ASN A 38 0.64 1.02 -22.88
N ASN A 39 0.75 2.22 -23.44
CA ASN A 39 -0.20 3.30 -23.20
C ASN A 39 -1.58 3.03 -23.83
N SER A 40 -1.63 2.41 -25.01
CA SER A 40 -2.88 1.98 -25.64
C SER A 40 -3.63 0.97 -24.76
N PHE A 41 -2.94 -0.02 -24.18
CA PHE A 41 -3.56 -0.97 -23.24
C PHE A 41 -4.03 -0.30 -21.94
N LYS A 42 -3.19 0.56 -21.34
CA LYS A 42 -3.55 1.36 -20.16
C LYS A 42 -4.78 2.23 -20.42
N HIS A 43 -4.88 2.84 -21.59
CA HIS A 43 -6.02 3.65 -21.97
C HIS A 43 -7.26 2.79 -22.25
N GLY A 44 -7.08 1.66 -22.95
CA GLY A 44 -8.15 0.70 -23.20
C GLY A 44 -8.80 0.18 -21.92
N GLU A 45 -8.01 -0.15 -20.90
CA GLU A 45 -8.55 -0.57 -19.60
C GLU A 45 -9.38 0.53 -18.92
N LYS A 46 -8.89 1.78 -18.94
CA LYS A 46 -9.61 2.93 -18.38
C LYS A 46 -10.94 3.19 -19.10
N VAL A 47 -10.95 3.12 -20.42
CA VAL A 47 -12.16 3.35 -21.23
C VAL A 47 -13.17 2.21 -21.06
N ALA A 48 -12.68 0.96 -20.99
CA ALA A 48 -13.53 -0.22 -20.80
C ALA A 48 -14.08 -0.34 -19.36
N ASN A 49 -13.52 0.41 -18.40
CA ASN A 49 -13.89 0.39 -16.98
C ASN A 49 -13.83 -1.02 -16.36
N TRP A 50 -12.92 -1.85 -16.86
CA TRP A 50 -12.79 -3.25 -16.43
C TRP A 50 -12.03 -3.42 -15.11
N ASN A 51 -11.37 -2.36 -14.60
CA ASN A 51 -10.63 -2.37 -13.34
C ASN A 51 -9.60 -3.51 -13.21
N ILE A 52 -9.03 -3.97 -14.32
CA ILE A 52 -8.10 -5.11 -14.37
C ILE A 52 -6.89 -4.86 -13.48
N ASN A 53 -6.37 -3.63 -13.49
CA ASN A 53 -5.24 -3.26 -12.65
C ASN A 53 -5.54 -3.47 -11.15
N SER A 54 -6.74 -3.08 -10.72
CA SER A 54 -7.20 -3.25 -9.34
C SER A 54 -7.33 -4.73 -8.98
N ILE A 55 -7.97 -5.52 -9.85
CA ILE A 55 -8.22 -6.95 -9.62
C ILE A 55 -6.90 -7.72 -9.52
N LEU A 56 -6.01 -7.59 -10.50
CA LEU A 56 -4.75 -8.34 -10.53
C LEU A 56 -3.80 -7.92 -9.42
N SER A 57 -3.74 -6.62 -9.12
CA SER A 57 -2.94 -6.13 -8.00
C SER A 57 -3.47 -6.64 -6.66
N SER A 58 -4.79 -6.56 -6.44
CA SER A 58 -5.41 -7.04 -5.21
C SER A 58 -5.23 -8.54 -5.04
N LEU A 59 -5.43 -9.31 -6.12
CA LEU A 59 -5.21 -10.76 -6.11
C LEU A 59 -3.77 -11.11 -5.73
N TYR A 60 -2.79 -10.38 -6.27
CA TYR A 60 -1.38 -10.58 -5.87
C TYR A 60 -1.14 -10.25 -4.39
N TRP A 61 -1.58 -9.08 -3.93
CA TRP A 61 -1.35 -8.66 -2.55
C TRP A 61 -2.09 -9.51 -1.51
N LEU A 62 -3.24 -10.09 -1.88
CA LEU A 62 -3.98 -11.03 -1.05
C LEU A 62 -3.15 -12.25 -0.64
N PHE A 63 -2.25 -12.71 -1.51
CA PHE A 63 -1.43 -13.89 -1.23
C PHE A 63 0.05 -13.56 -1.01
N LYS A 64 0.54 -12.38 -1.39
CA LYS A 64 1.98 -12.09 -1.39
C LYS A 64 2.61 -12.26 0.01
N ASP A 65 2.00 -11.63 1.00
CA ASP A 65 2.52 -11.51 2.36
C ASP A 65 1.61 -12.25 3.36
N ALA A 66 0.95 -13.30 2.87
CA ALA A 66 -0.20 -13.94 3.48
C ALA A 66 -0.02 -15.48 3.51
N PRO A 67 0.86 -16.00 4.39
CA PRO A 67 1.22 -17.42 4.41
C PRO A 67 0.04 -18.34 4.76
N VAL A 68 -0.90 -17.87 5.59
CA VAL A 68 -2.09 -18.64 5.98
C VAL A 68 -3.03 -18.79 4.78
N GLU A 69 -3.31 -17.69 4.09
CA GLU A 69 -4.16 -17.68 2.90
C GLU A 69 -3.54 -18.50 1.75
N ARG A 70 -2.20 -18.53 1.65
CA ARG A 70 -1.49 -19.42 0.72
C ARG A 70 -1.65 -20.89 1.07
N GLU A 71 -1.51 -21.25 2.34
CA GLU A 71 -1.66 -22.63 2.80
C GLU A 71 -3.10 -23.12 2.56
N ASP A 72 -4.09 -22.26 2.83
CA ASP A 72 -5.50 -22.57 2.61
C ASP A 72 -5.82 -22.71 1.11
N LEU A 73 -5.27 -21.85 0.26
CA LEU A 73 -5.38 -22.00 -1.19
C LEU A 73 -4.74 -23.32 -1.63
N MET A 74 -3.54 -23.66 -1.16
CA MET A 74 -2.86 -24.93 -1.49
C MET A 74 -3.68 -26.15 -1.07
N LYS A 75 -4.31 -26.11 0.10
CA LYS A 75 -5.21 -27.19 0.56
C LYS A 75 -6.44 -27.30 -0.35
N LEU A 76 -7.03 -26.18 -0.72
CA LEU A 76 -8.23 -26.13 -1.56
C LEU A 76 -7.94 -26.57 -2.99
N THR A 77 -6.91 -26.00 -3.63
CA THR A 77 -6.61 -26.19 -5.04
C THR A 77 -5.59 -27.30 -5.31
N SER A 78 -4.98 -27.88 -4.27
CA SER A 78 -3.91 -28.89 -4.40
C SER A 78 -2.77 -28.45 -5.32
N SER A 79 -2.61 -27.13 -5.50
CA SER A 79 -1.73 -26.49 -6.48
C SER A 79 -0.86 -25.47 -5.76
N GLU A 80 0.44 -25.47 -6.03
CA GLU A 80 1.42 -24.53 -5.48
C GLU A 80 1.54 -23.24 -6.31
N LYS A 81 0.54 -22.95 -7.15
CA LYS A 81 0.55 -21.82 -8.07
C LYS A 81 -0.08 -20.60 -7.42
N PHE A 82 0.72 -19.54 -7.28
CA PHE A 82 0.29 -18.26 -6.71
C PHE A 82 0.27 -17.14 -7.76
N PRO A 83 -0.49 -16.05 -7.51
CA PRO A 83 -0.58 -14.94 -8.45
C PRO A 83 0.77 -14.26 -8.63
N LEU A 84 1.01 -13.75 -9.84
CA LEU A 84 2.24 -13.01 -10.16
C LEU A 84 2.02 -11.51 -10.00
N LYS A 85 3.11 -10.79 -9.75
CA LYS A 85 3.08 -9.33 -9.57
C LYS A 85 2.68 -8.64 -10.87
N PHE A 86 1.59 -7.88 -10.83
CA PHE A 86 1.17 -7.01 -11.93
C PHE A 86 1.99 -5.72 -12.00
N CYS A 87 2.40 -5.31 -13.21
CA CYS A 87 3.08 -4.04 -13.45
C CYS A 87 2.22 -3.07 -14.28
N CYS A 88 1.63 -2.06 -13.63
CA CYS A 88 0.71 -1.11 -14.28
C CYS A 88 1.35 -0.20 -15.36
N HIS A 89 2.69 -0.22 -15.49
CA HIS A 89 3.43 0.55 -16.50
C HIS A 89 3.94 -0.32 -17.66
N ARG A 90 3.88 -1.65 -17.54
CA ARG A 90 4.42 -2.60 -18.54
C ARG A 90 3.37 -3.65 -18.91
N TRP A 91 2.31 -3.19 -19.56
CA TRP A 91 1.15 -4.00 -19.92
C TRP A 91 1.50 -5.23 -20.75
N LEU A 92 2.43 -5.10 -21.70
CA LEU A 92 2.85 -6.21 -22.57
C LEU A 92 3.60 -7.32 -21.82
N GLU A 93 4.25 -7.01 -20.70
CA GLU A 93 4.97 -8.00 -19.87
C GLU A 93 4.02 -8.74 -18.91
N ASN A 94 2.76 -8.30 -18.76
CA ASN A 94 1.82 -8.86 -17.80
C ASN A 94 1.04 -10.08 -18.31
N VAL A 95 1.27 -10.55 -19.54
CA VAL A 95 0.56 -11.73 -20.09
C VAL A 95 0.64 -12.94 -19.14
N PRO A 96 1.82 -13.33 -18.61
CA PRO A 96 1.89 -14.45 -17.66
C PRO A 96 1.15 -14.18 -16.34
N CYS A 97 1.06 -12.92 -15.92
CA CYS A 97 0.31 -12.53 -14.72
C CYS A 97 -1.20 -12.74 -14.91
N VAL A 98 -1.72 -12.36 -16.09
CA VAL A 98 -3.13 -12.55 -16.44
C VAL A 98 -3.46 -14.04 -16.60
N GLU A 99 -2.62 -14.79 -17.31
CA GLU A 99 -2.80 -16.25 -17.48
C GLU A 99 -2.79 -16.97 -16.14
N ARG A 100 -1.87 -16.62 -15.24
CA ARG A 100 -1.83 -17.16 -13.87
C ARG A 100 -3.07 -16.79 -13.08
N ALA A 101 -3.56 -15.56 -13.20
CA ALA A 101 -4.76 -15.14 -12.51
C ALA A 101 -5.99 -15.92 -12.98
N ILE A 102 -6.12 -16.15 -14.30
CA ILE A 102 -7.18 -16.98 -14.87
C ILE A 102 -7.07 -18.41 -14.35
N GLU A 103 -5.88 -19.01 -14.36
CA GLU A 103 -5.63 -20.36 -13.88
C GLU A 103 -6.02 -20.53 -12.40
N ILE A 104 -5.61 -19.60 -11.54
CA ILE A 104 -5.99 -19.63 -10.12
C ILE A 104 -7.49 -19.44 -9.95
N TRP A 105 -8.09 -18.55 -10.75
CA TRP A 105 -9.52 -18.31 -10.70
C TRP A 105 -10.30 -19.56 -11.14
N THR A 106 -9.87 -20.26 -12.20
CA THR A 106 -10.48 -21.52 -12.62
C THR A 106 -10.28 -22.62 -11.57
N ASP A 107 -9.09 -22.73 -10.99
CA ASP A 107 -8.82 -23.70 -9.92
C ASP A 107 -9.72 -23.45 -8.69
N ILE A 108 -9.92 -22.18 -8.34
CA ILE A 108 -10.87 -21.78 -7.29
C ILE A 108 -12.29 -22.14 -7.73
N PHE A 109 -12.75 -21.78 -8.92
CA PHE A 109 -14.13 -22.05 -9.35
C PHE A 109 -14.44 -23.56 -9.47
N ASP A 110 -13.50 -24.34 -10.00
CA ASP A 110 -13.67 -25.77 -10.20
C ASP A 110 -13.66 -26.54 -8.86
N LYS A 111 -12.97 -26.02 -7.84
CA LYS A 111 -12.85 -26.66 -6.51
C LYS A 111 -13.69 -25.98 -5.42
N SER A 112 -14.15 -24.75 -5.63
CA SER A 112 -15.07 -24.00 -4.78
C SER A 112 -16.49 -24.00 -5.36
N LEU A 113 -17.15 -25.15 -5.23
CA LEU A 113 -18.48 -25.37 -4.63
C LEU A 113 -19.64 -24.36 -4.82
N ILE A 114 -19.67 -23.51 -5.85
CA ILE A 114 -20.91 -22.81 -6.23
C ILE A 114 -21.09 -22.91 -7.75
N PRO A 115 -21.84 -23.91 -8.23
CA PRO A 115 -22.41 -23.85 -9.57
C PRO A 115 -23.11 -22.49 -9.73
N SER A 116 -22.92 -21.81 -10.86
CA SER A 116 -23.58 -20.53 -11.18
C SER A 116 -25.11 -20.51 -10.95
N LYS A 117 -25.73 -21.69 -10.81
CA LYS A 117 -27.14 -21.94 -10.53
C LYS A 117 -27.56 -21.68 -9.07
N ASP A 118 -26.62 -21.80 -8.12
CA ASP A 118 -26.89 -21.65 -6.68
C ASP A 118 -26.71 -20.20 -6.20
N GLY A 119 -26.08 -19.33 -7.00
CA GLY A 119 -25.80 -17.94 -6.62
C GLY A 119 -27.06 -17.12 -6.31
N ASP A 120 -28.10 -17.28 -7.11
CA ASP A 120 -29.39 -16.59 -6.89
C ASP A 120 -30.11 -17.11 -5.64
N GLU A 121 -30.03 -18.41 -5.37
CA GLU A 121 -30.58 -19.05 -4.17
C GLU A 121 -29.87 -18.54 -2.91
N ILE A 122 -28.55 -18.43 -2.96
CA ILE A 122 -27.72 -17.88 -1.87
C ILE A 122 -28.04 -16.41 -1.62
N LEU A 123 -28.16 -15.59 -2.67
CA LEU A 123 -28.53 -14.19 -2.54
C LEU A 123 -29.93 -14.02 -1.95
N LEU A 124 -30.87 -14.88 -2.32
CA LEU A 124 -32.22 -14.89 -1.74
C LEU A 124 -32.16 -15.27 -0.25
N HIS A 125 -31.44 -16.34 0.10
CA HIS A 125 -31.26 -16.75 1.50
C HIS A 125 -30.56 -15.68 2.34
N PHE A 126 -29.59 -14.96 1.77
CA PHE A 126 -28.93 -13.85 2.46
C PHE A 126 -29.90 -12.68 2.70
N LYS A 127 -30.71 -12.30 1.72
CA LYS A 127 -31.74 -11.26 1.90
C LYS A 127 -32.76 -11.64 2.95
N GLU A 128 -33.22 -12.89 2.96
CA GLU A 128 -34.12 -13.39 3.99
C GLU A 128 -33.47 -13.43 5.37
N PHE A 129 -32.18 -13.76 5.47
CA PHE A 129 -31.42 -13.71 6.72
C PHE A 129 -31.37 -12.27 7.26
N LEU A 130 -31.09 -11.29 6.41
CA LEU A 130 -31.10 -9.87 6.80
C LEU A 130 -32.49 -9.43 7.28
N ASP A 131 -33.54 -9.84 6.58
CA ASP A 131 -34.90 -9.39 6.88
C ASP A 131 -35.53 -10.07 8.10
N LYS A 132 -35.28 -11.37 8.30
CA LYS A 132 -35.94 -12.16 9.36
C LYS A 132 -35.10 -12.26 10.64
N ILE A 133 -33.78 -12.26 10.52
CA ILE A 133 -32.89 -12.47 11.66
C ILE A 133 -32.27 -11.14 12.07
N VAL A 134 -31.52 -10.49 11.17
CA VAL A 134 -30.75 -9.27 11.51
C VAL A 134 -31.65 -8.11 11.90
N LYS A 135 -32.81 -7.93 11.25
CA LYS A 135 -33.79 -6.91 11.66
C LYS A 135 -34.43 -7.20 13.02
N CYS A 136 -34.68 -8.47 13.34
CA CYS A 136 -35.31 -8.86 14.60
C CYS A 136 -34.34 -8.83 15.79
N SER A 137 -33.04 -9.07 15.57
CA SER A 137 -31.98 -9.02 16.58
C SER A 137 -31.01 -7.84 16.37
N PHE A 138 -31.48 -6.74 15.79
CA PHE A 138 -30.65 -5.57 15.44
C PHE A 138 -29.89 -4.98 16.63
N SER A 139 -30.43 -5.07 17.85
CA SER A 139 -29.75 -4.68 19.09
C SER A 139 -28.42 -5.41 19.26
N ASP A 140 -28.43 -6.73 19.06
CA ASP A 140 -27.30 -7.61 19.35
C ASP A 140 -26.16 -7.39 18.34
N PHE A 141 -26.53 -7.19 17.07
CA PHE A 141 -25.59 -6.84 16.00
C PHE A 141 -24.95 -5.45 16.21
N LYS A 142 -25.66 -4.50 16.84
CA LYS A 142 -25.16 -3.15 17.10
C LYS A 142 -24.24 -3.10 18.33
N THR A 143 -24.47 -3.96 19.32
CA THR A 143 -23.69 -4.03 20.56
C THR A 143 -22.50 -4.99 20.49
N LEU A 144 -22.25 -5.61 19.33
CA LEU A 144 -21.14 -6.55 19.16
C LEU A 144 -19.79 -5.87 19.42
N ASP A 145 -19.09 -6.33 20.46
CA ASP A 145 -17.72 -5.94 20.74
C ASP A 145 -16.75 -7.01 20.23
N HIS A 146 -15.92 -6.65 19.26
CA HIS A 146 -14.91 -7.52 18.66
C HIS A 146 -13.78 -7.92 19.63
N LYS A 147 -13.69 -7.29 20.82
CA LYS A 147 -12.72 -7.64 21.85
C LYS A 147 -13.18 -8.78 22.76
N GLU A 148 -14.48 -8.86 23.03
CA GLU A 148 -15.07 -9.82 23.96
C GLU A 148 -15.61 -11.07 23.24
N GLN A 149 -16.11 -10.91 22.01
CA GLN A 149 -16.74 -12.01 21.27
C GLN A 149 -16.21 -12.13 19.84
N ARG A 150 -15.84 -13.36 19.44
CA ARG A 150 -15.44 -13.65 18.06
C ARG A 150 -16.64 -13.60 17.11
N LEU A 151 -16.43 -12.97 15.95
CA LEU A 151 -17.46 -12.77 14.93
C LEU A 151 -18.02 -14.09 14.36
N ASP A 152 -17.18 -15.11 14.19
CA ASP A 152 -17.57 -16.43 13.71
C ASP A 152 -18.49 -17.16 14.70
N THR A 153 -18.15 -17.13 15.99
CA THR A 153 -19.00 -17.69 17.05
C THR A 153 -20.34 -16.97 17.14
N PHE A 154 -20.34 -15.64 17.02
CA PHE A 154 -21.54 -14.82 17.03
C PHE A 154 -22.45 -15.13 15.83
N LEU A 155 -21.91 -15.12 14.61
CA LEU A 155 -22.69 -15.41 13.40
C LEU A 155 -23.19 -16.86 13.38
N TYR A 156 -22.42 -17.81 13.90
CA TYR A 156 -22.83 -19.21 13.98
C TYR A 156 -24.07 -19.42 14.87
N GLN A 157 -24.29 -18.61 15.90
CA GLN A 157 -25.50 -18.68 16.73
C GLN A 157 -26.76 -18.44 15.89
N TYR A 158 -26.70 -17.48 14.97
CA TYR A 158 -27.82 -17.13 14.09
C TYR A 158 -27.96 -18.08 12.90
N PHE A 159 -26.86 -18.57 12.33
CA PHE A 159 -26.91 -19.59 11.27
C PHE A 159 -27.34 -20.97 11.77
N SER A 160 -27.21 -21.24 13.08
CA SER A 160 -27.62 -22.52 13.68
C SER A 160 -29.13 -22.66 13.84
N VAL A 161 -29.90 -21.58 13.71
CA VAL A 161 -31.37 -21.59 13.87
C VAL A 161 -32.05 -22.43 12.78
N ASP A 162 -31.60 -22.31 11.52
CA ASP A 162 -32.09 -23.11 10.38
C ASP A 162 -30.90 -23.65 9.56
N LYS A 163 -30.22 -24.66 10.09
CA LYS A 163 -29.01 -25.24 9.48
C LYS A 163 -29.20 -25.74 8.05
N GLU A 164 -30.36 -26.32 7.73
CA GLU A 164 -30.68 -26.85 6.41
C GLU A 164 -30.79 -25.71 5.37
N LYS A 165 -31.45 -24.61 5.73
CA LYS A 165 -31.72 -23.48 4.84
C LYS A 165 -30.48 -22.63 4.58
N TYR A 166 -29.70 -22.35 5.62
CA TYR A 166 -28.53 -21.48 5.52
C TYR A 166 -27.22 -22.22 5.33
N LYS A 167 -27.23 -23.54 5.07
CA LYS A 167 -26.00 -24.34 4.88
C LYS A 167 -25.09 -23.75 3.80
N LYS A 168 -25.65 -23.52 2.61
CA LYS A 168 -24.93 -22.95 1.46
C LYS A 168 -24.38 -21.55 1.77
N LEU A 169 -25.18 -20.72 2.44
CA LEU A 169 -24.77 -19.38 2.86
C LEU A 169 -23.66 -19.42 3.92
N CYS A 170 -23.76 -20.33 4.88
CA CYS A 170 -22.78 -20.53 5.94
C CYS A 170 -21.42 -20.96 5.37
N ASP A 171 -21.42 -21.83 4.35
CA ASP A 171 -20.18 -22.26 3.70
C ASP A 171 -19.51 -21.11 2.94
N ILE A 172 -20.30 -20.20 2.34
CA ILE A 172 -19.76 -18.97 1.72
C ILE A 172 -19.24 -17.99 2.75
N VAL A 173 -19.96 -17.78 3.84
CA VAL A 173 -19.52 -16.89 4.92
C VAL A 173 -18.23 -17.42 5.54
N LYS A 174 -18.08 -18.74 5.71
CA LYS A 174 -16.80 -19.35 6.12
C LYS A 174 -15.69 -19.02 5.12
N MET A 175 -15.92 -19.20 3.82
CA MET A 175 -14.94 -18.86 2.77
C MET A 175 -14.53 -17.38 2.82
N ILE A 176 -15.50 -16.47 2.92
CA ILE A 176 -15.24 -15.03 3.01
C ILE A 176 -14.47 -14.71 4.29
N LEU A 177 -14.88 -15.26 5.44
CA LEU A 177 -14.23 -15.01 6.72
C LEU A 177 -12.79 -15.54 6.72
N ILE A 178 -12.53 -16.70 6.12
CA ILE A 178 -11.18 -17.26 5.93
C ILE A 178 -10.34 -16.36 5.02
N LEU A 179 -10.88 -15.92 3.87
CA LEU A 179 -10.18 -15.02 2.94
C LEU A 179 -9.94 -13.62 3.50
N SER A 180 -10.75 -13.18 4.47
CA SER A 180 -10.68 -11.84 5.08
C SER A 180 -9.78 -11.75 6.32
N TYR A 181 -9.13 -12.84 6.73
CA TYR A 181 -8.22 -12.82 7.87
C TYR A 181 -7.00 -11.94 7.58
N GLY A 182 -7.03 -10.68 8.00
CA GLY A 182 -5.84 -9.84 7.99
C GLY A 182 -4.71 -10.45 8.84
N GLN A 183 -3.46 -10.22 8.43
CA GLN A 183 -2.23 -10.80 9.00
C GLN A 183 -1.99 -10.53 10.50
N ALA A 184 -2.87 -9.83 11.21
CA ALA A 184 -2.67 -9.37 12.59
C ALA A 184 -2.34 -10.48 13.60
N THR A 185 -2.86 -11.70 13.43
CA THR A 185 -2.54 -12.83 14.33
C THR A 185 -1.15 -13.42 14.03
N MET A 186 -0.79 -13.54 12.76
CA MET A 186 0.55 -13.93 12.32
C MET A 186 1.57 -12.87 12.73
N GLU A 187 1.27 -11.58 12.54
CA GLU A 187 2.11 -10.46 12.96
C GLU A 187 2.27 -10.34 14.49
N ARG A 188 1.26 -10.73 15.29
CA ARG A 188 1.45 -10.92 16.74
C ARG A 188 2.41 -12.07 17.05
N GLY A 189 2.27 -13.21 16.37
CA GLY A 189 3.19 -14.34 16.48
C GLY A 189 4.61 -13.96 16.07
N PHE A 190 4.77 -13.16 15.01
CA PHE A 190 6.04 -12.59 14.58
C PHE A 190 6.55 -11.54 15.56
N SER A 191 5.72 -10.74 16.21
CA SER A 191 6.19 -9.77 17.23
C SER A 191 6.72 -10.47 18.48
N LEU A 192 6.05 -11.55 18.91
CA LEU A 192 6.53 -12.41 20.00
C LEU A 192 7.84 -13.13 19.60
N LYS A 193 7.93 -13.63 18.36
CA LYS A 193 9.16 -14.23 17.85
C LYS A 193 10.27 -13.23 17.58
N LYS A 194 9.96 -12.00 17.16
CA LYS A 194 10.93 -10.94 16.88
C LYS A 194 11.66 -10.51 18.14
N ALA A 195 10.98 -10.51 19.28
CA ALA A 195 11.65 -10.34 20.57
C ALA A 195 12.70 -11.45 20.83
N LEU A 196 12.40 -12.71 20.48
CA LEU A 196 13.33 -13.84 20.59
C LEU A 196 14.41 -13.86 19.48
N GLU A 197 14.08 -13.41 18.27
CA GLU A 197 15.00 -13.31 17.13
C GLU A 197 16.04 -12.20 17.34
N VAL A 198 15.63 -11.05 17.89
CA VAL A 198 16.55 -9.94 18.23
C VAL A 198 17.52 -10.34 19.34
N GLU A 199 17.17 -11.30 20.20
CA GLU A 199 18.13 -11.92 21.14
C GLU A 199 19.01 -12.96 20.45
N ASN A 200 18.44 -13.84 19.62
CA ASN A 200 19.16 -14.90 18.91
C ASN A 200 20.12 -14.41 17.79
N LEU A 201 19.89 -13.22 17.23
CA LEU A 201 20.71 -12.60 16.18
C LEU A 201 21.84 -11.71 16.72
N LYS A 202 21.93 -11.51 18.05
CA LYS A 202 23.11 -10.85 18.60
C LYS A 202 24.32 -11.74 18.28
N GLU A 203 25.37 -11.13 17.75
CA GLU A 203 26.64 -11.76 17.33
C GLU A 203 27.20 -12.74 18.38
N ASN A 204 26.84 -12.57 19.65
CA ASN A 204 27.11 -13.48 20.76
C ASN A 204 26.78 -14.95 20.50
N HIS A 205 25.66 -15.30 19.86
CA HIS A 205 25.30 -16.71 19.67
C HIS A 205 26.10 -17.39 18.56
N ILE A 206 26.46 -16.64 17.52
CA ILE A 206 27.37 -17.10 16.46
C ILE A 206 28.77 -17.31 17.06
N ALA A 207 29.24 -16.35 17.85
CA ALA A 207 30.52 -16.45 18.56
C ALA A 207 30.55 -17.64 19.54
N GLN A 208 29.50 -17.85 20.33
CA GLN A 208 29.37 -19.00 21.23
C GLN A 208 29.41 -20.33 20.48
N ARG A 209 28.77 -20.42 19.31
CA ARG A 209 28.79 -21.63 18.49
C ARG A 209 30.18 -21.93 17.94
N MET A 210 30.89 -20.90 17.43
CA MET A 210 32.27 -21.04 16.97
C MET A 210 33.21 -21.50 18.09
N ILE A 211 33.01 -21.00 19.32
CA ILE A 211 33.78 -21.43 20.50
C ILE A 211 33.49 -22.90 20.83
N ILE A 212 32.22 -23.31 20.84
CA ILE A 212 31.83 -24.70 21.13
C ILE A 212 32.36 -25.66 20.07
N GLU A 213 32.34 -25.27 18.79
CA GLU A 213 32.90 -26.07 17.68
C GLU A 213 34.41 -26.22 17.82
N ALA A 214 35.14 -25.14 18.15
CA ALA A 214 36.59 -25.20 18.38
C ALA A 214 36.98 -26.07 19.58
N ILE A 215 36.20 -26.04 20.67
CA ILE A 215 36.43 -26.91 21.84
C ILE A 215 36.19 -28.38 21.48
N LYS A 216 35.15 -28.68 20.69
CA LYS A 216 34.87 -30.05 20.23
C LYS A 216 35.97 -30.60 19.34
N GLU A 217 36.57 -29.77 18.50
CA GLU A 217 37.69 -30.16 17.64
C GLU A 217 38.98 -30.42 18.44
N ALA A 218 39.18 -29.67 19.53
CA ALA A 218 40.28 -29.89 20.46
C ALA A 218 40.07 -31.11 21.40
N GLY A 219 38.85 -31.64 21.48
CA GLY A 219 38.49 -32.76 22.36
C GLY A 219 37.80 -32.30 23.64
N ASP A 220 38.55 -31.64 24.53
CA ASP A 220 38.04 -31.07 25.79
C ASP A 220 38.58 -29.64 26.03
N VAL A 221 37.98 -28.91 26.98
CA VAL A 221 38.34 -27.53 27.32
C VAL A 221 39.81 -27.38 27.72
N PHE A 222 40.40 -28.43 28.32
CA PHE A 222 41.80 -28.44 28.75
C PHE A 222 42.81 -28.73 27.63
N ASP A 223 42.35 -29.27 26.51
CA ASP A 223 43.20 -29.67 25.37
C ASP A 223 43.36 -28.54 24.34
N VAL A 224 42.67 -27.41 24.52
CA VAL A 224 42.75 -26.25 23.64
C VAL A 224 44.12 -25.56 23.76
N PRO A 225 44.94 -25.49 22.69
CA PRO A 225 46.26 -24.87 22.75
C PRO A 225 46.13 -23.35 22.88
N ILE A 226 46.72 -22.77 23.94
CA ILE A 226 46.71 -21.33 24.17
C ILE A 226 47.72 -20.64 23.25
N ILE A 227 47.22 -20.06 22.15
CA ILE A 227 48.03 -19.30 21.19
C ILE A 227 48.34 -17.88 21.68
N LYS A 228 49.37 -17.25 21.09
CA LYS A 228 49.81 -15.89 21.49
C LYS A 228 48.75 -14.84 21.17
N GLU A 229 48.02 -15.03 20.08
CA GLU A 229 46.93 -14.16 19.61
C GLU A 229 45.78 -14.11 20.62
N MET A 230 45.42 -15.25 21.24
CA MET A 230 44.39 -15.30 22.28
C MET A 230 44.78 -14.47 23.51
N ARG A 231 46.05 -14.52 23.93
CA ARG A 231 46.55 -13.71 25.06
C ARG A 231 46.48 -12.21 24.76
N ILE A 232 46.82 -11.80 23.54
CA ILE A 232 46.71 -10.41 23.09
C ILE A 232 45.23 -9.99 23.04
N SER A 233 44.35 -10.83 22.51
CA SER A 233 42.92 -10.57 22.45
C SER A 233 42.29 -10.37 23.84
N VAL A 234 42.65 -11.20 24.82
CA VAL A 234 42.19 -11.06 26.21
C VAL A 234 42.70 -9.76 26.84
N GLN A 235 43.95 -9.38 26.57
CA GLN A 235 44.52 -8.13 27.05
C GLN A 235 43.81 -6.89 26.46
N CYS A 236 43.38 -6.97 25.19
CA CYS A 236 42.67 -5.89 24.51
C CYS A 236 41.14 -5.90 24.74
N ALA A 237 40.57 -7.00 25.25
CA ALA A 237 39.11 -7.19 25.36
C ALA A 237 38.41 -6.08 26.14
N ARG A 238 39.04 -5.58 27.22
CA ARG A 238 38.48 -4.48 28.01
C ARG A 238 38.39 -3.18 27.22
N GLN A 239 39.42 -2.86 26.43
CA GLN A 239 39.41 -1.65 25.60
C GLN A 239 38.35 -1.76 24.51
N GLN A 240 38.31 -2.90 23.80
CA GLN A 240 37.30 -3.15 22.77
C GLN A 240 35.87 -3.07 23.31
N TYR A 241 35.63 -3.54 24.54
CA TYR A 241 34.33 -3.42 25.19
C TYR A 241 33.96 -1.95 25.49
N LEU A 242 34.91 -1.14 25.93
CA LEU A 242 34.68 0.29 26.14
C LEU A 242 34.38 1.01 24.82
N ASP A 243 35.13 0.72 23.77
CA ASP A 243 34.91 1.27 22.43
C ASP A 243 33.52 0.86 21.89
N TYR A 244 33.12 -0.40 22.08
CA TYR A 244 31.78 -0.89 21.74
C TYR A 244 30.67 -0.12 22.49
N LEU A 245 30.84 0.12 23.80
CA LEU A 245 29.87 0.90 24.58
C LEU A 245 29.77 2.36 24.10
N GLU A 246 30.88 2.96 23.67
CA GLU A 246 30.87 4.30 23.08
C GLU A 246 30.20 4.33 21.70
N CYS A 247 30.47 3.34 20.85
CA CYS A 247 29.80 3.18 19.56
C CYS A 247 28.28 3.02 19.74
N GLN A 248 27.84 2.16 20.67
CA GLN A 248 26.42 1.96 20.93
C GLN A 248 25.73 3.25 21.43
N LYS A 249 26.42 4.07 22.23
CA LYS A 249 25.90 5.38 22.66
C LYS A 249 25.76 6.34 21.47
N ARG A 250 26.73 6.33 20.56
CA ARG A 250 26.74 7.17 19.36
C ARG A 250 25.61 6.80 18.41
N GLU A 251 25.43 5.52 18.14
CA GLU A 251 24.34 4.99 17.31
C GLU A 251 22.97 5.39 17.88
N LYS A 252 22.75 5.24 19.19
CA LYS A 252 21.50 5.66 19.83
C LYS A 252 21.23 7.16 19.68
N MET A 253 22.26 8.00 19.77
CA MET A 253 22.10 9.44 19.55
C MET A 253 21.80 9.76 18.08
N GLU A 254 22.45 9.07 17.16
CA GLU A 254 22.25 9.24 15.72
C GLU A 254 20.86 8.77 15.28
N ASP A 255 20.38 7.64 15.80
CA ASP A 255 19.03 7.14 15.58
C ASP A 255 17.96 8.11 16.09
N GLN A 256 18.17 8.69 17.29
CA GLN A 256 17.28 9.72 17.81
C GLN A 256 17.25 10.96 16.91
N LEU A 257 18.41 11.36 16.38
CA LEU A 257 18.53 12.51 15.50
C LEU A 257 17.88 12.23 14.14
N ASN A 258 18.08 11.03 13.58
CA ASN A 258 17.45 10.59 12.35
C ASN A 258 15.94 10.44 12.48
N ASN A 259 15.43 9.95 13.62
CA ASN A 259 13.99 9.90 13.89
C ASN A 259 13.39 11.30 13.98
N LYS A 260 14.07 12.25 14.64
CA LYS A 260 13.64 13.66 14.65
C LYS A 260 13.63 14.25 13.24
N ARG A 261 14.65 13.96 12.42
CA ARG A 261 14.69 14.40 11.01
C ARG A 261 13.54 13.82 10.20
N LYS A 262 13.21 12.54 10.37
CA LYS A 262 12.07 11.91 9.67
C LYS A 262 10.74 12.59 10.00
N LEU A 263 10.49 12.85 11.28
CA LEU A 263 9.27 13.55 11.72
C LEU A 263 9.17 14.96 11.12
N LEU A 264 10.29 15.70 11.07
CA LEU A 264 10.31 17.03 10.45
C LEU A 264 10.06 16.96 8.93
N VAL A 265 10.61 15.96 8.23
CA VAL A 265 10.36 15.78 6.79
C VAL A 265 8.89 15.45 6.53
N GLU A 266 8.29 14.57 7.33
CA GLU A 266 6.86 14.23 7.22
C GLU A 266 5.96 15.47 7.47
N GLU A 267 6.33 16.32 8.43
CA GLU A 267 5.61 17.58 8.71
C GLU A 267 5.76 18.58 7.55
N ILE A 268 6.94 18.70 6.94
CA ILE A 268 7.16 19.53 5.76
C ILE A 268 6.33 19.02 4.58
N ASP A 269 6.33 17.73 4.31
CA ASP A 269 5.55 17.13 3.22
C ASP A 269 4.05 17.38 3.40
N PHE A 270 3.55 17.27 4.64
CA PHE A 270 2.16 17.60 4.98
C PHE A 270 1.84 19.09 4.73
N LEU A 271 2.71 20.00 5.18
CA LEU A 271 2.52 21.43 4.97
C LEU A 271 2.58 21.81 3.48
N GLN A 272 3.47 21.19 2.69
CA GLN A 272 3.55 21.39 1.25
C GLN A 272 2.29 20.89 0.53
N ALA A 273 1.77 19.72 0.89
CA ALA A 273 0.53 19.20 0.34
C ALA A 273 -0.66 20.12 0.67
N LYS A 274 -0.73 20.61 1.91
CA LYS A 274 -1.76 21.56 2.35
C LYS A 274 -1.67 22.89 1.59
N ARG A 275 -0.46 23.42 1.37
CA ARG A 275 -0.23 24.65 0.59
C ARG A 275 -0.74 24.49 -0.84
N LYS A 276 -0.36 23.40 -1.51
CA LYS A 276 -0.76 23.12 -2.90
C LYS A 276 -2.27 23.02 -3.07
N CYS A 277 -2.95 22.36 -2.14
CA CYS A 277 -4.42 22.25 -2.14
C CYS A 277 -5.09 23.63 -2.03
N LEU A 278 -4.63 24.46 -1.09
CA LEU A 278 -5.15 25.81 -0.89
C LEU A 278 -4.84 26.75 -2.06
N GLU A 279 -3.67 26.63 -2.69
CA GLU A 279 -3.32 27.38 -3.91
C GLU A 279 -4.30 27.06 -5.06
N GLU A 280 -4.63 25.79 -5.24
CA GLU A 280 -5.57 25.33 -6.27
C GLU A 280 -7.01 25.79 -5.97
N ASP A 281 -7.45 25.69 -4.72
CA ASP A 281 -8.76 26.19 -4.27
C ASP A 281 -8.89 27.71 -4.46
N VAL A 282 -7.88 28.48 -4.10
CA VAL A 282 -7.83 29.94 -4.32
C VAL A 282 -7.92 30.27 -5.81
N LYS A 283 -7.19 29.53 -6.65
CA LYS A 283 -7.23 29.73 -8.11
C LYS A 283 -8.62 29.42 -8.68
N ASN A 284 -9.23 28.30 -8.29
CA ASN A 284 -10.55 27.88 -8.76
C ASN A 284 -11.65 28.85 -8.32
N THR A 285 -11.62 29.29 -7.05
CA THR A 285 -12.59 30.26 -6.51
C THR A 285 -12.44 31.65 -7.14
N HIS A 286 -11.21 32.08 -7.45
CA HIS A 286 -10.97 33.31 -8.20
C HIS A 286 -11.51 33.22 -9.63
N GLN A 287 -11.25 32.13 -10.35
CA GLN A 287 -11.80 31.89 -11.69
C GLN A 287 -13.33 31.86 -11.70
N PHE A 288 -13.93 31.24 -10.68
CA PHE A 288 -15.39 31.21 -10.52
C PHE A 288 -15.98 32.61 -10.23
N SER A 289 -15.29 33.42 -9.42
CA SER A 289 -15.69 34.81 -9.18
C SER A 289 -15.64 35.66 -10.46
N ASP A 290 -14.59 35.49 -11.26
CA ASP A 290 -14.44 36.23 -12.52
C ASP A 290 -15.50 35.78 -13.55
N ALA A 291 -15.78 34.48 -13.65
CA ALA A 291 -16.85 33.96 -14.50
C ALA A 291 -18.24 34.51 -14.12
N LEU A 292 -18.53 34.63 -12.81
CA LEU A 292 -19.77 35.25 -12.32
C LEU A 292 -19.86 36.75 -12.60
N ALA A 293 -18.71 37.46 -12.61
CA ALA A 293 -18.66 38.86 -13.00
C ALA A 293 -18.94 39.02 -14.51
N ASP A 294 -18.32 38.18 -15.34
CA ASP A 294 -18.52 38.17 -16.80
C ASP A 294 -19.97 37.80 -17.18
N GLU A 295 -20.60 36.86 -16.48
CA GLU A 295 -22.03 36.54 -16.65
C GLU A 295 -22.93 37.72 -16.26
N GLY A 296 -22.62 38.40 -15.15
CA GLY A 296 -23.34 39.60 -14.72
C GLY A 296 -23.26 40.77 -15.71
N GLU A 297 -22.16 40.87 -16.47
CA GLU A 297 -21.99 41.84 -17.55
C GLU A 297 -22.80 41.48 -18.80
N LYS A 298 -22.88 40.18 -19.15
CA LYS A 298 -23.63 39.69 -20.32
C LYS A 298 -25.15 39.68 -20.10
N GLU A 299 -25.61 39.28 -18.93
CA GLU A 299 -27.04 39.28 -18.56
C GLU A 299 -27.46 40.62 -17.94
N LYS A 300 -27.57 41.67 -18.79
CA LYS A 300 -28.26 42.94 -18.49
C LYS A 300 -28.09 43.48 -17.04
N ARG A 301 -26.86 43.57 -16.52
CA ARG A 301 -26.53 44.19 -15.21
C ARG A 301 -27.33 43.60 -14.03
N HIS A 302 -27.37 42.28 -13.92
CA HIS A 302 -27.94 41.61 -12.75
C HIS A 302 -27.11 41.88 -11.49
N PHE A 303 -27.47 42.91 -10.72
CA PHE A 303 -26.78 43.36 -9.49
C PHE A 303 -26.55 42.24 -8.46
N THR A 304 -27.43 41.24 -8.43
CA THR A 304 -27.33 40.06 -7.56
C THR A 304 -26.11 39.18 -7.84
N LEU A 305 -25.64 39.10 -9.09
CA LEU A 305 -24.45 38.33 -9.46
C LEU A 305 -23.17 39.04 -9.02
N PHE A 306 -23.14 40.37 -9.12
CA PHE A 306 -22.03 41.19 -8.61
C PHE A 306 -21.89 41.13 -7.09
N LEU A 307 -23.00 41.12 -6.34
CA LEU A 307 -22.95 40.94 -4.89
C LEU A 307 -22.37 39.57 -4.51
N LYS A 308 -22.74 38.50 -5.23
CA LYS A 308 -22.17 37.16 -5.03
C LYS A 308 -20.68 37.12 -5.39
N SER A 309 -20.29 37.70 -6.53
CA SER A 309 -18.87 37.77 -6.93
C SER A 309 -18.03 38.54 -5.91
N ASN A 310 -18.51 39.69 -5.41
CA ASN A 310 -17.81 40.47 -4.38
C ASN A 310 -17.69 39.72 -3.04
N ALA A 311 -18.72 38.96 -2.64
CA ALA A 311 -18.65 38.10 -1.46
C ALA A 311 -17.57 37.02 -1.61
N ILE A 312 -17.50 36.37 -2.79
CA ILE A 312 -16.50 35.35 -3.09
C ILE A 312 -15.09 35.96 -3.14
N ARG A 313 -14.92 37.17 -3.70
CA ARG A 313 -13.61 37.87 -3.69
C ARG A 313 -13.12 38.16 -2.28
N LYS A 314 -14.03 38.50 -1.36
CA LYS A 314 -13.69 38.68 0.06
C LYS A 314 -13.21 37.36 0.69
N GLU A 315 -13.89 36.26 0.41
CA GLU A 315 -13.48 34.93 0.87
C GLU A 315 -12.11 34.51 0.30
N VAL A 316 -11.85 34.83 -0.98
CA VAL A 316 -10.53 34.61 -1.62
C VAL A 316 -9.44 35.43 -0.94
N THR A 317 -9.70 36.69 -0.58
CA THR A 317 -8.72 37.50 0.13
C THR A 317 -8.38 36.93 1.51
N GLU A 318 -9.37 36.42 2.23
CA GLU A 318 -9.19 35.76 3.54
C GLU A 318 -8.37 34.47 3.40
N LYS A 319 -8.72 33.58 2.45
CA LYS A 319 -7.94 32.35 2.15
C LYS A 319 -6.51 32.64 1.68
N SER A 320 -6.29 33.74 0.95
CA SER A 320 -4.95 34.17 0.53
C SER A 320 -4.07 34.64 1.70
N PHE A 321 -4.67 35.16 2.77
CA PHE A 321 -3.96 35.53 3.99
C PHE A 321 -3.54 34.28 4.78
N GLU A 322 -4.41 33.27 4.85
CA GLU A 322 -4.06 31.97 5.43
C GLU A 322 -2.91 31.30 4.66
N LEU A 323 -2.90 31.38 3.33
CA LEU A 323 -1.80 30.88 2.50
C LEU A 323 -0.45 31.51 2.88
N LYS A 324 -0.41 32.84 2.99
CA LYS A 324 0.80 33.59 3.40
C LYS A 324 1.27 33.20 4.81
N SER A 325 0.34 32.88 5.71
CA SER A 325 0.68 32.41 7.06
C SER A 325 1.33 31.02 7.05
N ILE A 326 0.92 30.14 6.14
CA ILE A 326 1.49 28.81 5.93
C ILE A 326 2.86 28.91 5.26
N GLU A 327 3.01 29.79 4.26
CA GLU A 327 4.31 30.09 3.64
C GLU A 327 5.32 30.63 4.65
N HIS A 328 4.90 31.56 5.51
CA HIS A 328 5.75 32.07 6.57
C HIS A 328 6.17 30.96 7.55
N LYS A 329 5.27 30.06 7.94
CA LYS A 329 5.64 28.90 8.78
C LYS A 329 6.63 27.97 8.10
N SER A 330 6.50 27.78 6.79
CA SER A 330 7.38 26.90 6.01
C SER A 330 8.80 27.45 5.77
N ILE A 331 9.06 28.73 6.07
CA ILE A 331 10.39 29.38 5.96
C ILE A 331 11.24 29.19 7.23
N TYR A 332 10.61 28.92 8.38
CA TYR A 332 11.29 28.76 9.68
C TYR A 332 11.60 27.30 10.04
N PHE A 333 11.30 26.37 9.13
CA PHE A 333 11.76 24.98 9.14
C PHE A 333 12.83 24.81 8.05
#